data_AF-A0A3A9UCH4-F1
#
_entry.id   AF-A0A3A9UCH4-F1
#
_cell.length_a   1.000
_cell.length_b   1.000
_cell.length_c   1.000
_cell.angle_alpha   90.00
_cell.angle_beta   90.00
_cell.angle_gamma   90.00
#
_symmetry.space_group_name_H-M   'P 1'
#
loop_
_entity.id
_entity.type
_entity.pdbx_description
1 polymer ?
#
loop_
_entity_poly.entity_id
_entity_poly.type
_entity_poly.pdbx_seq_one_letter_code
_entity_poly.pdbx_strand_id
1 'polypeptide(L)'
;MKQASVKIRHRFGAWLVVGLCATLTACGAQPPEVIEQPIASVEDVEKLEQVVDTSLPLVQQAYSIESEKVCDKHGGNWKKVGRQQAYACVLPAKDAGNACNDSSECEVACVTGNNQVEAGQKASGVCLETTDLFGCRAYVSNGVVEHTLCVD
;
A
#
# COMPACT_ATOMS: atom_id res chain seq x y z
N MET A 1 -35.95 31.07 -7.01
CA MET A 1 -35.25 32.12 -7.80
C MET A 1 -34.31 31.43 -8.78
N LYS A 2 -34.20 31.99 -9.98
CA LYS A 2 -33.86 31.32 -11.24
C LYS A 2 -32.40 30.83 -11.31
N GLN A 3 -32.21 29.58 -11.73
CA GLN A 3 -30.93 29.04 -12.20
C GLN A 3 -30.54 29.71 -13.53
N ALA A 4 -29.31 30.22 -13.63
CA ALA A 4 -28.74 30.79 -14.84
C ALA A 4 -28.05 29.67 -15.65
N SER A 5 -28.59 29.40 -16.83
CA SER A 5 -28.04 28.47 -17.81
C SER A 5 -27.18 29.25 -18.80
N VAL A 6 -25.88 28.97 -18.85
CA VAL A 6 -24.93 29.64 -19.75
C VAL A 6 -24.95 28.92 -21.11
N LYS A 7 -25.46 29.63 -22.12
CA LYS A 7 -25.60 29.17 -23.51
C LYS A 7 -24.37 29.61 -24.31
N ILE A 8 -23.42 28.72 -24.54
CA ILE A 8 -22.26 29.02 -25.41
C ILE A 8 -22.65 28.75 -26.87
N ARG A 9 -22.46 29.80 -27.68
CA ARG A 9 -22.99 29.98 -29.02
C ARG A 9 -21.98 29.45 -30.05
N HIS A 10 -22.33 28.39 -30.77
CA HIS A 10 -21.59 27.91 -31.94
C HIS A 10 -21.48 29.03 -32.98
N ARG A 11 -20.25 29.38 -33.38
CA ARG A 11 -19.98 30.20 -34.57
C ARG A 11 -19.55 29.28 -35.70
N PHE A 12 -20.51 28.95 -36.56
CA PHE A 12 -20.30 28.36 -37.88
C PHE A 12 -19.47 29.33 -38.73
N GLY A 13 -18.25 28.92 -39.06
CA GLY A 13 -17.44 29.52 -40.13
C GLY A 13 -17.40 28.54 -41.30
N ALA A 14 -18.32 28.72 -42.24
CA ALA A 14 -18.35 27.98 -43.49
C ALA A 14 -17.36 28.60 -44.47
N TRP A 15 -16.26 27.92 -44.80
CA TRP A 15 -15.41 28.23 -45.95
C TRP A 15 -15.40 27.04 -46.91
N LEU A 16 -15.97 27.28 -48.09
CA LEU A 16 -15.91 26.45 -49.28
C LEU A 16 -14.48 26.46 -49.84
N VAL A 17 -13.83 25.29 -49.91
CA VAL A 17 -12.74 25.06 -50.85
C VAL A 17 -13.00 23.73 -51.54
N VAL A 18 -13.42 23.84 -52.81
CA VAL A 18 -13.48 22.75 -53.77
C VAL A 18 -12.03 22.42 -54.15
N GLY A 19 -11.58 21.22 -53.81
CA GLY A 19 -10.26 20.72 -54.19
C GLY A 19 -10.29 19.20 -54.27
N LEU A 20 -10.10 18.67 -55.48
CA LEU A 20 -9.96 17.25 -55.76
C LEU A 20 -8.94 16.60 -54.80
N CYS A 21 -9.39 15.67 -53.97
CA CYS A 21 -8.51 14.76 -53.25
C CYS A 21 -8.70 13.35 -53.79
N ALA A 22 -7.63 12.83 -54.37
CA ALA A 22 -7.47 11.44 -54.74
C ALA A 22 -7.79 10.52 -53.55
N THR A 23 -8.47 9.41 -53.83
CA THR A 23 -8.84 8.39 -52.86
C THR A 23 -7.58 7.70 -52.32
N LEU A 24 -7.10 8.16 -51.17
CA LEU A 24 -6.21 7.38 -50.32
C LEU A 24 -7.08 6.48 -49.45
N THR A 25 -7.01 5.18 -49.72
CA THR A 25 -7.49 4.11 -48.85
C THR A 25 -6.72 4.19 -47.53
N ALA A 26 -7.25 4.97 -46.58
CA ALA A 26 -6.71 5.05 -45.23
C ALA A 26 -7.27 3.90 -44.38
N CYS A 27 -6.39 3.25 -43.64
CA CYS A 27 -6.64 2.15 -42.72
C CYS A 27 -7.94 2.32 -41.90
N GLY A 28 -8.64 1.21 -41.70
CA GLY A 28 -9.71 1.12 -40.71
C GLY A 28 -9.17 1.40 -39.31
N ALA A 29 -9.28 2.65 -38.87
CA ALA A 29 -9.28 3.00 -37.46
C ALA A 29 -10.74 3.01 -37.03
N GLN A 30 -11.17 1.97 -36.31
CA GLN A 30 -12.39 2.07 -35.53
C GLN A 30 -12.21 3.21 -34.51
N PRO A 31 -13.17 4.15 -34.40
CA PRO A 31 -13.13 5.15 -33.34
C PRO A 31 -13.14 4.43 -31.98
N PRO A 32 -12.37 4.90 -30.99
CA PRO A 32 -12.38 4.30 -29.67
C PRO A 32 -13.81 4.33 -29.13
N GLU A 33 -14.34 3.14 -28.85
CA GLU A 33 -15.62 2.96 -28.18
C GLU A 33 -15.51 3.65 -26.82
N VAL A 34 -16.33 4.68 -26.61
CA VAL A 34 -16.44 5.34 -25.31
C VAL A 34 -17.03 4.30 -24.38
N ILE A 35 -16.20 3.80 -23.46
CA ILE A 35 -16.62 2.87 -22.43
C ILE A 35 -17.57 3.65 -21.50
N GLU A 36 -18.86 3.62 -21.80
CA GLU A 36 -19.95 4.08 -20.92
C GLU A 36 -20.20 3.02 -19.85
N GLN A 37 -19.18 2.65 -19.09
CA GLN A 37 -19.41 1.87 -17.88
C GLN A 37 -19.66 2.83 -16.73
N PRO A 38 -20.68 2.57 -15.89
CA PRO A 38 -20.94 3.39 -14.72
C PRO A 38 -19.74 3.20 -13.80
N ILE A 39 -18.94 4.26 -13.64
CA ILE A 39 -18.01 4.41 -12.53
C ILE A 39 -18.85 4.13 -11.29
N ALA A 40 -18.51 3.07 -10.55
CA ALA A 40 -19.17 2.75 -9.29
C ALA A 40 -19.31 4.03 -8.48
N SER A 41 -20.46 4.22 -7.83
CA SER A 41 -20.73 5.44 -7.08
C SER A 41 -19.57 5.70 -6.11
N VAL A 42 -19.19 6.97 -5.93
CA VAL A 42 -18.05 7.34 -5.05
C VAL A 42 -18.19 6.74 -3.65
N GLU A 43 -19.43 6.47 -3.22
CA GLU A 43 -19.77 5.79 -1.97
C GLU A 43 -19.42 4.29 -1.95
N ASP A 44 -19.47 3.60 -3.10
CA ASP A 44 -19.07 2.20 -3.22
C ASP A 44 -17.54 2.04 -3.26
N VAL A 45 -16.82 3.06 -3.75
CA VAL A 45 -15.34 3.08 -3.73
C VAL A 45 -14.82 3.31 -2.31
N GLU A 46 -15.40 4.26 -1.57
CA GLU A 46 -15.01 4.55 -0.17
C GLU A 46 -15.28 3.37 0.78
N LYS A 47 -16.28 2.54 0.46
CA LYS A 47 -16.58 1.32 1.21
C LYS A 47 -15.60 0.16 0.92
N LEU A 48 -14.97 0.15 -0.25
CA LEU A 48 -13.95 -0.83 -0.63
C LEU A 48 -12.56 -0.47 -0.08
N GLU A 49 -12.27 0.81 0.14
CA GLU A 49 -11.00 1.29 0.70
C GLU A 49 -10.79 0.90 2.18
N GLN A 50 -11.84 0.53 2.92
CA GLN A 50 -11.72 0.12 4.33
C GLN A 50 -11.53 -1.38 4.56
N VAL A 51 -11.39 -2.20 3.52
CA VAL A 51 -11.20 -3.64 3.69
C VAL A 51 -9.70 -3.94 3.78
N VAL A 52 -9.20 -4.09 5.01
CA VAL A 52 -7.84 -4.62 5.23
C VAL A 52 -7.81 -6.06 4.73
N ASP A 53 -6.94 -6.35 3.77
CA ASP A 53 -6.76 -7.69 3.24
C ASP A 53 -5.98 -8.55 4.24
N THR A 54 -6.71 -9.36 5.00
CA THR A 54 -6.14 -10.25 6.02
C THR A 54 -5.39 -11.45 5.45
N SER A 55 -5.36 -11.63 4.13
CA SER A 55 -4.55 -12.68 3.48
C SER A 55 -3.08 -12.28 3.31
N LEU A 56 -2.77 -10.98 3.45
CA LEU A 56 -1.42 -10.46 3.34
C LEU A 56 -0.58 -10.75 4.60
N PRO A 57 0.77 -10.71 4.51
CA PRO A 57 1.63 -10.72 5.69
C PRO A 57 1.26 -9.58 6.66
N LEU A 58 1.40 -9.81 7.97
CA LEU A 58 0.91 -8.89 9.02
C LEU A 58 1.45 -7.46 8.87
N VAL A 59 2.73 -7.32 8.51
CA VAL A 59 3.37 -6.02 8.25
C VAL A 59 2.68 -5.28 7.10
N GLN A 60 2.34 -5.98 6.02
CA GLN A 60 1.66 -5.39 4.87
C GLN A 60 0.23 -4.99 5.22
N GLN A 61 -0.45 -5.76 6.07
CA GLN A 61 -1.76 -5.37 6.61
C GLN A 61 -1.65 -4.08 7.44
N ALA A 62 -0.64 -3.95 8.28
CA ALA A 62 -0.44 -2.74 9.08
C ALA A 62 -0.22 -1.50 8.21
N TYR A 63 0.57 -1.62 7.13
CA TYR A 63 0.85 -0.50 6.21
C TYR A 63 -0.33 -0.09 5.34
N SER A 64 -1.32 -0.96 5.11
CA SER A 64 -2.53 -0.59 4.35
C SER A 64 -3.60 0.09 5.22
N ILE A 65 -3.40 0.17 6.54
CA ILE A 65 -4.35 0.82 7.46
C ILE A 65 -4.02 2.31 7.57
N GLU A 66 -4.88 3.14 7.00
CA GLU A 66 -4.70 4.61 6.96
C GLU A 66 -5.53 5.37 8.02
N SER A 67 -6.22 4.68 8.94
CA SER A 67 -7.00 5.35 9.98
C SER A 67 -6.95 4.65 11.34
N GLU A 68 -7.00 5.46 12.40
CA GLU A 68 -7.04 5.02 13.81
C GLU A 68 -8.19 4.04 14.06
N LYS A 69 -9.40 4.40 13.63
CA LYS A 69 -10.60 3.55 13.81
C LYS A 69 -10.45 2.16 13.20
N VAL A 70 -9.82 2.05 12.03
CA VAL A 70 -9.55 0.75 11.40
C VAL A 70 -8.46 0.02 12.17
N CYS A 71 -7.39 0.71 12.58
CA CYS A 71 -6.33 0.12 13.39
C CYS A 71 -6.88 -0.51 14.69
N ASP A 72 -7.70 0.23 15.42
CA ASP A 72 -8.33 -0.23 16.67
C ASP A 72 -9.22 -1.46 16.44
N LYS A 73 -9.98 -1.48 15.33
CA LYS A 73 -10.83 -2.62 14.95
C LYS A 73 -10.00 -3.88 14.68
N HIS A 74 -8.77 -3.72 14.19
CA HIS A 74 -7.83 -4.82 13.96
C HIS A 74 -6.95 -5.13 15.19
N GLY A 75 -7.24 -4.51 16.35
CA GLY A 75 -6.50 -4.73 17.60
C GLY A 75 -5.11 -4.09 17.61
N GLY A 76 -4.85 -3.16 16.69
CA GLY A 76 -3.61 -2.42 16.63
C GLY A 76 -3.57 -1.22 17.58
N ASN A 77 -2.42 -0.54 17.56
CA ASN A 77 -2.21 0.72 18.26
C ASN A 77 -1.87 1.81 17.24
N TRP A 78 -2.71 2.85 17.17
CA TRP A 78 -2.46 4.01 16.32
C TRP A 78 -1.50 4.98 17.02
N LYS A 79 -0.24 5.01 16.59
CA LYS A 79 0.81 5.81 17.25
C LYS A 79 1.78 6.42 16.27
N LYS A 80 2.55 7.38 16.78
CA LYS A 80 3.68 7.98 16.09
C LYS A 80 4.85 7.00 16.06
N VAL A 81 5.42 6.80 14.87
CA VAL A 81 6.54 5.89 14.63
C VAL A 81 7.68 6.60 13.87
N GLY A 82 8.88 6.02 13.95
CA GLY A 82 10.10 6.56 13.34
C GLY A 82 10.51 7.95 13.87
N ARG A 83 11.62 8.50 13.37
CA ARG A 83 12.02 9.88 13.73
C ARG A 83 11.11 10.94 13.11
N GLN A 84 10.41 10.62 12.02
CA GLN A 84 9.45 11.53 11.40
C GLN A 84 8.17 11.73 12.22
N GLN A 85 7.92 10.86 13.21
CA GLN A 85 6.75 10.94 14.07
C GLN A 85 5.42 10.87 13.28
N ALA A 86 5.42 10.08 12.21
CA ALA A 86 4.24 9.82 11.39
C ALA A 86 3.30 8.87 12.12
N TYR A 87 1.99 9.11 12.04
CA TYR A 87 1.01 8.17 12.56
C TYR A 87 0.91 6.94 11.67
N ALA A 88 0.95 5.77 12.28
CA ALA A 88 0.77 4.49 11.60
C ALA A 88 0.06 3.50 12.53
N CYS A 89 -0.52 2.46 11.93
CA CYS A 89 -1.06 1.34 12.68
C CYS A 89 0.07 0.36 13.06
N VAL A 90 0.19 0.03 14.35
CA VAL A 90 1.09 -1.02 14.83
C VAL A 90 0.27 -2.20 15.31
N LEU A 91 0.33 -3.30 14.57
CA LEU A 91 -0.39 -4.54 14.90
C LEU A 91 0.48 -5.44 15.78
N PRO A 92 -0.09 -6.09 16.81
CA PRO A 92 0.62 -7.09 17.60
C PRO A 92 0.78 -8.40 16.83
N ALA A 93 1.93 -9.05 16.96
CA ALA A 93 2.16 -10.39 16.46
C ALA A 93 1.70 -11.43 17.49
N LYS A 94 1.02 -12.49 17.04
CA LYS A 94 0.50 -13.56 17.93
C LYS A 94 1.61 -14.48 18.43
N ASP A 95 2.70 -14.55 17.70
CA ASP A 95 3.87 -15.37 18.00
C ASP A 95 4.99 -14.60 18.70
N ALA A 96 4.71 -13.38 19.16
CA ALA A 96 5.64 -12.54 19.90
C ALA A 96 6.42 -13.32 20.97
N GLY A 97 7.75 -13.26 20.89
CA GLY A 97 8.66 -13.90 21.85
C GLY A 97 8.88 -15.40 21.64
N ASN A 98 8.19 -16.05 20.70
CA ASN A 98 8.48 -17.44 20.34
C ASN A 98 9.90 -17.58 19.80
N ALA A 99 10.57 -18.69 20.10
CA ALA A 99 11.89 -18.98 19.54
C ALA A 99 11.78 -19.26 18.03
N CYS A 100 12.73 -18.74 17.26
CA CYS A 100 12.78 -18.89 15.81
C CYS A 100 14.22 -19.01 15.30
N ASN A 101 14.40 -19.57 14.12
CA ASN A 101 15.71 -19.57 13.42
C ASN A 101 15.68 -18.80 12.10
N ASP A 102 14.50 -18.42 11.62
CA ASP A 102 14.33 -17.67 10.39
C ASP A 102 13.06 -16.82 10.46
N SER A 103 13.03 -15.68 9.76
CA SER A 103 11.86 -14.79 9.75
C SER A 103 10.63 -15.43 9.10
N SER A 104 10.80 -16.45 8.27
CA SER A 104 9.68 -17.25 7.74
C SER A 104 8.92 -18.06 8.80
N GLU A 105 9.48 -18.21 10.00
CA GLU A 105 8.84 -18.85 11.15
C GLU A 105 7.98 -17.87 11.96
N CYS A 106 8.01 -16.57 11.64
CA CYS A 106 7.33 -15.52 12.40
C CYS A 106 6.33 -14.71 11.54
N GLU A 107 5.29 -14.14 12.17
CA GLU A 107 4.33 -13.24 11.52
C GLU A 107 4.97 -11.91 11.08
N VAL A 108 6.07 -11.51 11.74
CA VAL A 108 6.79 -10.26 11.47
C VAL A 108 8.24 -10.50 11.08
N ALA A 109 9.07 -10.91 12.03
CA ALA A 109 10.50 -11.12 11.83
C ALA A 109 11.11 -11.93 12.98
N CYS A 110 12.16 -12.68 12.66
CA CYS A 110 13.01 -13.34 13.65
C CYS A 110 14.23 -12.47 13.96
N VAL A 111 14.37 -12.04 15.21
CA VAL A 111 15.45 -11.14 15.65
C VAL A 111 16.21 -11.71 16.83
N THR A 112 17.42 -11.24 17.08
CA THR A 112 18.16 -11.66 18.27
C THR A 112 17.45 -11.14 19.53
N GLY A 113 17.35 -11.99 20.57
CA GLY A 113 16.76 -11.60 21.85
C GLY A 113 17.58 -10.56 22.62
N ASN A 114 18.85 -10.39 22.25
CA ASN A 114 19.73 -9.31 22.69
C ASN A 114 20.69 -8.89 21.56
N ASN A 115 21.16 -7.64 21.59
CA ASN A 115 22.06 -7.08 20.58
C ASN A 115 23.55 -7.41 20.84
N GLN A 116 23.85 -8.48 21.59
CA GLN A 116 25.22 -8.82 21.99
C GLN A 116 25.84 -9.92 21.11
N VAL A 117 25.10 -10.41 20.12
CA VAL A 117 25.58 -11.44 19.19
C VAL A 117 26.08 -10.77 17.92
N GLU A 118 27.31 -11.09 17.54
CA GLU A 118 27.95 -10.53 16.35
C GLU A 118 27.41 -11.19 15.07
N ALA A 119 27.42 -10.44 13.98
CA ALA A 119 27.01 -10.95 12.67
C ALA A 119 27.84 -12.18 12.26
N GLY A 120 27.19 -13.16 11.63
CA GLY A 120 27.79 -14.43 11.20
C GLY A 120 27.90 -15.49 12.30
N GLN A 121 27.59 -15.17 13.56
CA GLN A 121 27.52 -16.15 14.62
C GLN A 121 26.22 -16.95 14.56
N LYS A 122 26.28 -18.21 15.01
CA LYS A 122 25.08 -19.04 15.17
C LYS A 122 24.32 -18.61 16.42
N ALA A 123 23.03 -18.34 16.26
CA ALA A 123 22.13 -18.06 17.36
C ALA A 123 20.68 -18.38 16.97
N SER A 124 19.87 -18.70 17.98
CA SER A 124 18.42 -18.66 17.84
C SER A 124 17.91 -17.24 18.09
N GLY A 125 16.86 -16.85 17.39
CA GLY A 125 16.15 -15.60 17.60
C GLY A 125 14.87 -15.77 18.41
N VAL A 126 14.15 -14.65 18.52
CA VAL A 126 12.78 -14.55 19.00
C VAL A 126 11.92 -13.79 17.99
N CYS A 127 10.67 -14.19 17.83
CA CYS A 127 9.73 -13.49 16.96
C CYS A 127 9.41 -12.11 17.52
N LEU A 128 9.47 -11.09 16.65
CA LEU A 128 9.25 -9.69 17.01
C LEU A 128 7.82 -9.44 17.48
N GLU A 129 7.65 -8.57 18.49
CA GLU A 129 6.37 -8.39 19.18
C GLU A 129 5.27 -7.72 18.35
N THR A 130 5.65 -6.84 17.42
CA THR A 130 4.71 -6.00 16.67
C THR A 130 5.24 -5.70 15.27
N THR A 131 4.38 -5.16 14.41
CA THR A 131 4.75 -4.66 13.07
C THR A 131 5.59 -3.37 13.09
N ASP A 132 5.96 -2.88 14.28
CA ASP A 132 6.85 -1.73 14.45
C ASP A 132 8.31 -2.13 14.19
N LEU A 133 8.75 -1.95 12.94
CA LEU A 133 10.11 -2.31 12.50
C LEU A 133 11.15 -1.23 12.83
N PHE A 134 10.76 -0.07 13.37
CA PHE A 134 11.69 1.01 13.65
C PHE A 134 12.69 0.63 14.76
N GLY A 135 13.87 1.26 14.68
CA GLY A 135 15.00 1.00 15.56
C GLY A 135 16.05 0.07 14.95
N CYS A 136 17.08 -0.23 15.74
CA CYS A 136 18.19 -1.10 15.35
C CYS A 136 18.00 -2.50 15.92
N ARG A 137 18.12 -3.52 15.05
CA ARG A 137 17.94 -4.92 15.40
C ARG A 137 18.78 -5.81 14.50
N ALA A 138 19.29 -6.90 15.06
CA ALA A 138 19.96 -7.95 14.29
C ALA A 138 18.95 -9.04 13.97
N TYR A 139 18.82 -9.36 12.69
CA TYR A 139 17.91 -10.40 12.22
C TYR A 139 18.59 -11.76 12.31
N VAL A 140 17.80 -12.83 12.41
CA VAL A 140 18.28 -14.20 12.35
C VAL A 140 17.72 -14.86 11.10
N SER A 141 18.61 -15.42 10.30
CA SER A 141 18.31 -16.12 9.06
C SER A 141 19.01 -17.47 9.08
N ASN A 142 18.25 -18.54 8.90
CA ASN A 142 18.75 -19.92 8.95
C ASN A 142 19.66 -20.22 10.17
N GLY A 143 19.31 -19.68 11.34
CA GLY A 143 20.05 -19.85 12.60
C GLY A 143 21.38 -19.08 12.67
N VAL A 144 21.57 -18.10 11.80
CA VAL A 144 22.76 -17.24 11.74
C VAL A 144 22.34 -15.78 11.89
N VAL A 145 23.08 -15.03 12.71
CA VAL A 145 22.84 -13.60 12.91
C VAL A 145 23.29 -12.80 11.70
N GLU A 146 22.41 -11.96 11.17
CA GLU A 146 22.70 -11.02 10.09
C GLU A 146 23.35 -9.73 10.63
N HIS A 147 23.81 -8.87 9.72
CA HIS A 147 24.25 -7.54 10.10
C HIS A 147 23.09 -6.74 10.69
N THR A 148 23.37 -5.92 11.71
CA THR A 148 22.35 -5.05 12.31
C THR A 148 21.77 -4.11 11.27
N LEU A 149 20.43 -4.11 11.16
CA LEU A 149 19.68 -3.18 10.35
C LEU A 149 19.00 -2.16 11.26
N CYS A 150 19.13 -0.88 10.91
CA CYS A 150 18.48 0.22 11.60
C CYS A 150 17.47 0.89 10.66
N VAL A 151 16.20 0.88 11.05
CA VAL A 151 15.10 1.51 10.30
C VAL A 151 14.62 2.76 11.04
N ASP A 152 14.38 3.82 10.27
CA ASP A 152 13.94 5.13 10.75
C ASP A 152 12.76 5.74 9.96
#